data_AF-A0A327RZZ2-F1
#
_entry.id   AF-A0A327RZZ2-F1
#
_cell.length_a   1.000
_cell.length_b   1.000
_cell.length_c   1.000
_cell.angle_alpha   90.00
_cell.angle_beta   90.00
_cell.angle_gamma   90.00
#
_symmetry.space_group_name_H-M   'P 1'
#
loop_
_entity.id
_entity.type
_entity.pdbx_description
1 polymer ?
#
loop_
_entity_poly.entity_id
_entity_poly.type
_entity_poly.pdbx_seq_one_letter_code
_entity_poly.pdbx_strand_id
1 'polypeptide(L)'
;MYKTTSSLLIALVTFLIVSCRSEPETENPDATIEEKVSEHWISLFNGKNLDGWTPKIRGYNLGDNLHNTFRVEDGAIKVVYDGYDGKFNDAFGHLFYKTPFSNYRLRLQYRFTGDQIEDGSGWATKNSGVMIHCQDPKEMAKDQSFPLSIEVQMLGGITQGESRPTANLCTPGTNVVIDGKLITEHCTNSTSKTYYDEQ
;
A
#
# COMPACT_ATOMS: atom_id res chain seq x y z
N MET A 1 -28.76 94.68 23.57
CA MET A 1 -28.59 93.21 23.71
C MET A 1 -27.21 92.83 23.23
N TYR A 2 -26.63 91.81 23.87
CA TYR A 2 -25.20 91.57 24.12
C TYR A 2 -24.26 91.47 22.91
N LYS A 3 -23.05 92.03 23.08
CA LYS A 3 -21.80 91.61 22.43
C LYS A 3 -21.33 90.32 23.10
N THR A 4 -20.82 89.36 22.32
CA THR A 4 -19.93 88.32 22.87
C THR A 4 -18.85 87.95 21.86
N THR A 5 -17.64 87.94 22.37
CA THR A 5 -16.33 87.79 21.75
C THR A 5 -15.97 86.33 21.48
N SER A 6 -15.13 86.15 20.46
CA SER A 6 -14.43 84.91 20.11
C SER A 6 -13.44 84.49 21.19
N SER A 7 -13.43 83.21 21.55
CA SER A 7 -12.37 82.57 22.34
C SER A 7 -11.78 81.41 21.53
N LEU A 8 -10.50 81.56 21.23
CA LEU A 8 -9.62 80.61 20.54
C LEU A 8 -9.19 79.54 21.56
N LEU A 9 -9.40 78.25 21.27
CA LEU A 9 -8.88 77.15 22.07
C LEU A 9 -7.71 76.49 21.33
N ILE A 10 -6.51 76.61 21.90
CA ILE A 10 -5.28 75.96 21.44
C ILE A 10 -5.24 74.55 22.04
N ALA A 11 -5.26 73.51 21.21
CA ALA A 11 -5.01 72.13 21.63
C ALA A 11 -3.54 71.77 21.39
N LEU A 12 -2.80 71.56 22.48
CA LEU A 12 -1.39 71.16 22.51
C LEU A 12 -1.30 69.64 22.29
N VAL A 13 -0.73 69.20 21.16
CA VAL A 13 -0.49 67.77 20.87
C VAL A 13 0.92 67.40 21.31
N THR A 14 1.04 66.68 22.42
CA THR A 14 2.30 66.06 22.88
C THR A 14 2.57 64.77 22.11
N PHE A 15 3.65 64.74 21.33
CA PHE A 15 4.16 63.57 20.62
C PHE A 15 5.08 62.76 21.57
N LEU A 16 4.61 61.60 22.05
CA LEU A 16 5.44 60.64 22.80
C LEU A 16 6.21 59.77 21.81
N ILE A 17 7.52 59.99 21.70
CA ILE A 17 8.43 59.15 20.91
C ILE A 17 8.82 57.96 21.77
N VAL A 18 8.16 56.81 21.57
CA VAL A 18 8.59 55.53 22.16
C VAL A 18 9.74 55.00 21.33
N SER A 19 10.96 55.16 21.83
CA SER A 19 12.17 54.57 21.27
C SER A 19 12.22 53.09 21.68
N CYS A 20 11.83 52.18 20.78
CA CYS A 20 12.05 50.75 20.95
C CYS A 20 13.55 50.46 20.81
N ARG A 21 14.19 50.15 21.93
CA ARG A 21 15.54 49.60 21.96
C ARG A 21 15.42 48.10 21.68
N SER A 22 15.81 47.66 20.49
CA SER A 22 15.95 46.23 20.19
C SER A 22 17.15 45.66 20.95
N GLU A 23 16.91 44.63 21.76
CA GLU A 23 17.97 43.78 22.29
C GLU A 23 18.54 42.92 21.15
N PRO A 24 19.86 42.63 21.15
CA PRO A 24 20.44 41.73 20.17
C PRO A 24 20.00 40.29 20.48
N GLU A 25 19.36 39.64 19.51
CA GLU A 25 19.16 38.19 19.52
C GLU A 25 20.54 37.51 19.58
N THR A 26 20.82 36.83 20.68
CA THR A 26 21.90 35.84 20.75
C THR A 26 21.52 34.66 19.87
N GLU A 27 22.14 34.56 18.70
CA GLU A 27 22.12 33.35 17.88
C GLU A 27 22.64 32.18 18.71
N ASN A 28 21.77 31.22 18.95
CA ASN A 28 22.11 29.95 19.60
C ASN A 28 22.63 29.02 18.49
N PRO A 29 23.94 28.69 18.44
CA PRO A 29 24.54 27.99 17.30
C PRO A 29 24.25 26.48 17.28
N ASP A 30 23.31 26.00 18.11
CA ASP A 30 22.99 24.58 18.32
C ASP A 30 21.51 24.27 18.05
N ALA A 31 20.89 25.02 17.13
CA ALA A 31 19.63 24.60 16.52
C ALA A 31 19.94 23.49 15.52
N THR A 32 20.02 22.25 16.02
CA THR A 32 19.96 21.06 15.18
C THR A 32 18.73 21.16 14.28
N ILE A 33 18.96 21.28 12.98
CA ILE A 33 17.90 21.20 11.97
C ILE A 33 17.43 19.74 12.00
N GLU A 34 16.37 19.46 12.77
CA GLU A 34 15.59 18.23 12.57
C GLU A 34 14.97 18.34 11.18
N GLU A 35 15.62 17.71 10.20
CA GLU A 35 15.09 17.56 8.86
C GLU A 35 13.81 16.73 8.98
N LYS A 36 12.66 17.41 8.96
CA LYS A 36 11.35 16.79 9.02
C LYS A 36 11.14 16.02 7.71
N VAL A 37 11.60 14.77 7.69
CA VAL A 37 11.38 13.85 6.57
C VAL A 37 9.87 13.71 6.38
N SER A 38 9.34 14.37 5.35
CA SER A 38 7.93 14.23 5.00
C SER A 38 7.75 12.90 4.27
N GLU A 39 6.93 12.01 4.84
CA GLU A 39 6.58 10.75 4.19
C GLU A 39 5.75 11.02 2.93
N HIS A 40 6.31 10.73 1.75
CA HIS A 40 5.63 10.90 0.46
C HIS A 40 4.94 9.60 0.05
N TRP A 41 3.67 9.43 0.46
CA TRP A 41 2.83 8.32 0.02
C TRP A 41 2.24 8.56 -1.38
N ILE A 42 2.37 7.58 -2.27
CA ILE A 42 1.69 7.58 -3.58
C ILE A 42 0.60 6.51 -3.60
N SER A 43 -0.54 6.80 -4.23
CA SER A 43 -1.58 5.79 -4.45
C SER A 43 -1.26 4.96 -5.69
N LEU A 44 -1.15 3.64 -5.53
CA LEU A 44 -0.96 2.72 -6.66
C LEU A 44 -2.29 2.40 -7.37
N PHE A 45 -3.40 2.47 -6.65
CA PHE A 45 -4.74 2.21 -7.17
C PHE A 45 -5.57 3.49 -7.15
N ASN A 46 -6.32 3.73 -8.22
CA ASN A 46 -7.12 4.95 -8.38
C ASN A 46 -8.57 4.81 -7.87
N GLY A 47 -8.96 3.62 -7.39
CA GLY A 47 -10.30 3.35 -6.86
C GLY A 47 -11.39 3.17 -7.92
N LYS A 48 -11.05 3.18 -9.23
CA LYS A 48 -12.03 3.24 -10.32
C LYS A 48 -11.83 2.19 -11.38
N ASN A 49 -10.59 1.90 -11.76
CA ASN A 49 -10.27 0.97 -12.83
C ASN A 49 -8.86 0.38 -12.65
N LEU A 50 -8.46 -0.49 -13.58
CA LEU A 50 -7.15 -1.16 -13.56
C LEU A 50 -6.06 -0.38 -14.32
N ASP A 51 -6.18 0.95 -14.46
CA ASP A 51 -5.16 1.74 -15.17
C ASP A 51 -3.79 1.59 -14.51
N GLY A 52 -2.81 1.14 -15.29
CA GLY A 52 -1.46 0.85 -14.80
C GLY A 52 -1.30 -0.54 -14.17
N TRP A 53 -2.32 -1.39 -14.24
CA TRP A 53 -2.27 -2.79 -13.83
C TRP A 53 -2.43 -3.71 -15.04
N THR A 54 -1.61 -4.76 -15.12
CA THR A 54 -1.61 -5.72 -16.23
C THR A 54 -1.86 -7.14 -15.72
N PRO A 55 -2.95 -7.81 -16.14
CA PRO A 55 -3.20 -9.20 -15.82
C PRO A 55 -2.21 -10.16 -16.49
N LYS A 56 -1.81 -11.20 -15.78
CA LYS A 56 -1.16 -12.39 -16.34
C LYS A 56 -1.81 -13.62 -15.71
N ILE A 57 -2.51 -14.40 -16.54
CA ILE A 57 -3.11 -15.66 -16.14
C ILE A 57 -2.35 -16.79 -16.81
N ARG A 58 -2.05 -17.85 -16.05
CA ARG A 58 -1.39 -19.05 -16.58
C ARG A 58 -2.19 -19.62 -17.76
N GLY A 59 -1.50 -19.94 -18.85
CA GLY A 59 -2.10 -20.46 -20.09
C GLY A 59 -2.59 -19.39 -21.06
N TYR A 60 -2.61 -18.11 -20.67
CA TYR A 60 -3.07 -16.98 -21.50
C TYR A 60 -1.96 -15.95 -21.74
N ASN A 61 -2.15 -15.09 -22.73
CA ASN A 61 -1.15 -14.08 -23.07
C ASN A 61 -1.12 -12.97 -22.00
N LEU A 62 -0.03 -12.22 -21.95
CA LEU A 62 0.06 -11.05 -21.07
C LEU A 62 -1.01 -10.01 -21.45
N GLY A 63 -1.76 -9.53 -20.45
CA GLY A 63 -2.87 -8.60 -20.64
C GLY A 63 -4.24 -9.27 -20.81
N ASP A 64 -4.30 -10.58 -21.05
CA ASP A 64 -5.57 -11.31 -21.15
C ASP A 64 -6.22 -11.43 -19.76
N ASN A 65 -7.31 -10.71 -19.54
CA ASN A 65 -8.13 -10.80 -18.33
C ASN A 65 -9.28 -11.79 -18.52
N LEU A 66 -8.94 -13.08 -18.52
CA LEU A 66 -9.92 -14.16 -18.69
C LEU A 66 -11.09 -14.01 -17.72
N HIS A 67 -12.32 -14.16 -18.21
CA HIS A 67 -13.56 -14.10 -17.43
C HIS A 67 -13.72 -12.86 -16.52
N ASN A 68 -13.01 -11.77 -16.82
CA ASN A 68 -12.96 -10.60 -15.94
C ASN A 68 -12.51 -10.97 -14.51
N THR A 69 -11.49 -11.84 -14.40
CA THR A 69 -10.94 -12.34 -13.13
C THR A 69 -10.50 -11.21 -12.23
N PHE A 70 -9.78 -10.24 -12.82
CA PHE A 70 -9.41 -8.99 -12.15
C PHE A 70 -10.39 -7.91 -12.53
N ARG A 71 -11.04 -7.29 -11.55
CA ARG A 71 -12.01 -6.22 -11.82
C ARG A 71 -12.09 -5.24 -10.68
N VAL A 72 -12.64 -4.05 -10.96
CA VAL A 72 -12.91 -3.05 -9.94
C VAL A 72 -14.38 -3.04 -9.62
N GLU A 73 -14.72 -3.25 -8.37
CA GLU A 73 -16.07 -3.19 -7.83
C GLU A 73 -16.01 -2.56 -6.44
N ASP A 74 -16.97 -1.69 -6.13
CA ASP A 74 -17.07 -1.00 -4.84
C ASP A 74 -15.79 -0.26 -4.40
N GLY A 75 -15.03 0.25 -5.39
CA GLY A 75 -13.79 0.97 -5.14
C GLY A 75 -12.62 0.08 -4.69
N ALA A 76 -12.70 -1.24 -4.92
CA ALA A 76 -11.65 -2.21 -4.61
C ALA A 76 -11.30 -3.05 -5.85
N ILE A 77 -10.04 -3.49 -5.95
CA ILE A 77 -9.65 -4.55 -6.89
C ILE A 77 -10.16 -5.87 -6.31
N LYS A 78 -10.99 -6.58 -7.08
CA LYS A 78 -11.45 -7.94 -6.77
C LYS A 78 -10.72 -8.94 -7.67
N VAL A 79 -10.37 -10.07 -7.08
CA VAL A 79 -9.81 -11.25 -7.76
C VAL A 79 -10.82 -12.38 -7.58
N VAL A 80 -11.57 -12.72 -8.63
CA VAL A 80 -12.72 -13.62 -8.53
C VAL A 80 -12.72 -14.62 -9.69
N TYR A 81 -12.96 -15.89 -9.37
CA TYR A 81 -12.95 -17.00 -10.32
C TYR A 81 -14.37 -17.53 -10.61
N ASP A 82 -15.37 -16.65 -10.58
CA ASP A 82 -16.80 -16.98 -10.75
C ASP A 82 -17.19 -17.34 -12.20
N GLY A 83 -16.42 -16.90 -13.19
CA GLY A 83 -16.65 -17.24 -14.60
C GLY A 83 -16.00 -18.54 -15.10
N TYR A 84 -15.50 -19.39 -14.20
CA TYR A 84 -14.70 -20.57 -14.52
C TYR A 84 -15.49 -21.90 -14.51
N ASP A 85 -16.82 -21.85 -14.56
CA ASP A 85 -17.70 -23.03 -14.58
C ASP A 85 -17.40 -24.07 -13.47
N GLY A 86 -16.98 -23.58 -12.29
CA GLY A 86 -16.63 -24.41 -11.14
C GLY A 86 -15.28 -25.13 -11.24
N LYS A 87 -14.44 -24.82 -12.23
CA LYS A 87 -13.10 -25.42 -12.40
C LYS A 87 -11.99 -24.38 -12.56
N PHE A 88 -11.08 -24.32 -11.60
CA PHE A 88 -9.90 -23.47 -11.59
C PHE A 88 -8.95 -23.75 -12.75
N ASN A 89 -8.76 -25.03 -13.10
CA ASN A 89 -7.85 -25.46 -14.19
C ASN A 89 -6.43 -24.85 -14.12
N ASP A 90 -5.89 -24.70 -12.91
CA ASP A 90 -4.59 -24.06 -12.67
C ASP A 90 -4.47 -22.66 -13.30
N ALA A 91 -5.55 -21.90 -13.36
CA ALA A 91 -5.60 -20.55 -13.91
C ALA A 91 -5.00 -19.51 -12.95
N PHE A 92 -3.78 -19.77 -12.44
CA PHE A 92 -3.08 -18.87 -11.53
C PHE A 92 -2.96 -17.46 -12.14
N GLY A 93 -3.67 -16.51 -11.52
CA GLY A 93 -3.72 -15.12 -11.94
C GLY A 93 -2.83 -14.22 -11.10
N HIS A 94 -2.12 -13.32 -11.78
CA HIS A 94 -1.29 -12.27 -11.18
C HIS A 94 -1.64 -10.91 -11.80
N LEU A 95 -1.62 -9.86 -10.99
CA LEU A 95 -1.90 -8.49 -11.43
C LEU A 95 -0.68 -7.60 -11.17
N PHE A 96 -0.02 -7.18 -12.25
CA PHE A 96 1.26 -6.46 -12.19
C PHE A 96 1.07 -4.96 -12.27
N TYR A 97 1.69 -4.20 -11.36
CA TYR A 97 1.74 -2.74 -11.45
C TYR A 97 2.83 -2.28 -12.42
N LYS A 98 2.55 -1.26 -13.22
CA LYS A 98 3.42 -0.77 -14.30
C LYS A 98 4.81 -0.28 -13.88
N THR A 99 4.98 0.15 -12.63
CA THR A 99 6.22 0.79 -12.17
C THR A 99 6.98 -0.15 -11.24
N PRO A 100 8.23 -0.52 -11.58
CA PRO A 100 9.11 -1.23 -10.65
C PRO A 100 9.60 -0.29 -9.54
N PHE A 101 9.65 -0.79 -8.31
CA PHE A 101 10.18 -0.09 -7.15
C PHE A 101 11.34 -0.87 -6.52
N SER A 102 12.30 -0.16 -5.93
CA SER A 102 13.47 -0.75 -5.27
C SER A 102 13.42 -0.65 -3.75
N ASN A 103 13.18 0.54 -3.20
CA ASN A 103 13.11 0.80 -1.76
C ASN A 103 11.81 1.53 -1.46
N TYR A 104 10.91 0.89 -0.74
CA TYR A 104 9.57 1.42 -0.50
C TYR A 104 8.94 0.81 0.75
N ARG A 105 7.89 1.48 1.24
CA ARG A 105 6.93 0.92 2.19
C ARG A 105 5.62 0.74 1.44
N LEU A 106 5.08 -0.47 1.47
CA LEU A 106 3.77 -0.77 0.90
C LEU A 106 2.72 -0.78 2.00
N ARG A 107 1.60 -0.12 1.75
CA ARG A 107 0.42 -0.16 2.61
C ARG A 107 -0.80 -0.51 1.76
N LEU A 108 -1.56 -1.50 2.20
CA LEU A 108 -2.84 -1.87 1.61
C LEU A 108 -3.82 -2.35 2.69
N GLN A 109 -5.09 -2.41 2.31
CA GLN A 109 -6.13 -3.12 3.03
C GLN A 109 -6.63 -4.25 2.13
N TYR A 110 -6.90 -5.41 2.71
CA TYR A 110 -7.43 -6.55 1.98
C TYR A 110 -8.49 -7.24 2.83
N ARG A 111 -9.33 -8.02 2.17
CA ARG A 111 -10.25 -8.97 2.78
C ARG A 111 -10.48 -10.15 1.87
N PHE A 112 -10.88 -11.27 2.46
CA PHE A 112 -11.35 -12.43 1.72
C PHE A 112 -12.87 -12.41 1.68
N THR A 113 -13.44 -12.80 0.54
CA THR A 113 -14.88 -12.87 0.33
C THR A 113 -15.19 -14.04 -0.58
N GLY A 114 -16.37 -14.63 -0.42
CA GLY A 114 -16.80 -15.76 -1.24
C GLY A 114 -16.07 -17.06 -0.87
N ASP A 115 -16.37 -18.10 -1.65
CA ASP A 115 -15.90 -19.46 -1.40
C ASP A 115 -14.81 -19.86 -2.39
N GLN A 116 -13.91 -20.74 -1.96
CA GLN A 116 -12.93 -21.33 -2.86
C GLN A 116 -13.63 -22.26 -3.86
N ILE A 117 -13.17 -22.23 -5.11
CA ILE A 117 -13.55 -23.18 -6.15
C ILE A 117 -13.12 -24.61 -5.78
N GLU A 118 -13.96 -25.59 -6.13
CA GLU A 118 -13.88 -26.96 -5.60
C GLU A 118 -12.55 -27.67 -5.91
N ASP A 119 -12.00 -27.45 -7.11
CA ASP A 119 -10.71 -28.01 -7.55
C ASP A 119 -9.49 -27.13 -7.21
N GLY A 120 -9.71 -26.03 -6.49
CA GLY A 120 -8.62 -25.21 -5.99
C GLY A 120 -7.74 -25.99 -5.00
N SER A 121 -6.46 -25.62 -4.93
CA SER A 121 -5.54 -26.27 -4.00
C SER A 121 -5.99 -26.11 -2.53
N GLY A 122 -5.78 -27.12 -1.68
CA GLY A 122 -6.23 -27.09 -0.28
C GLY A 122 -5.60 -25.96 0.58
N TRP A 123 -4.48 -25.38 0.13
CA TRP A 123 -3.86 -24.23 0.77
C TRP A 123 -4.49 -22.88 0.37
N ALA A 124 -5.36 -22.84 -0.63
CA ALA A 124 -5.84 -21.61 -1.26
C ALA A 124 -7.01 -20.92 -0.52
N THR A 125 -7.64 -21.59 0.46
CA THR A 125 -8.80 -21.03 1.17
C THR A 125 -8.34 -19.79 1.92
N LYS A 126 -8.99 -18.64 1.68
CA LYS A 126 -8.59 -17.34 2.26
C LYS A 126 -7.08 -17.10 2.13
N ASN A 127 -6.55 -17.27 0.91
CA ASN A 127 -5.13 -17.13 0.60
C ASN A 127 -4.95 -16.25 -0.64
N SER A 128 -4.01 -15.32 -0.55
CA SER A 128 -3.52 -14.50 -1.66
C SER A 128 -2.13 -14.00 -1.25
N GLY A 129 -1.55 -13.07 -1.99
CA GLY A 129 -0.25 -12.53 -1.63
C GLY A 129 0.11 -11.30 -2.43
N VAL A 130 1.07 -10.54 -1.91
CA VAL A 130 1.74 -9.48 -2.67
C VAL A 130 3.12 -9.98 -3.08
N MET A 131 3.33 -10.15 -4.37
CA MET A 131 4.62 -10.51 -4.94
C MET A 131 5.47 -9.25 -5.09
N ILE A 132 6.52 -9.15 -4.27
CA ILE A 132 7.50 -8.06 -4.27
C ILE A 132 8.80 -8.51 -4.95
N HIS A 133 9.52 -7.57 -5.56
CA HIS A 133 10.74 -7.84 -6.32
C HIS A 133 10.57 -9.00 -7.30
N CYS A 134 9.47 -8.95 -8.07
CA CYS A 134 9.05 -10.01 -8.96
C CYS A 134 9.66 -9.87 -10.38
N GLN A 135 9.71 -11.00 -11.07
CA GLN A 135 10.03 -11.12 -12.49
C GLN A 135 9.14 -10.19 -13.34
N ASP A 136 9.71 -9.59 -14.39
CA ASP A 136 8.93 -8.86 -15.39
C ASP A 136 7.90 -9.81 -16.04
N PRO A 137 6.60 -9.47 -16.05
CA PRO A 137 5.57 -10.34 -16.60
C PRO A 137 5.73 -10.64 -18.09
N LYS A 138 6.52 -9.84 -18.83
CA LYS A 138 6.85 -10.11 -20.24
C LYS A 138 7.80 -11.29 -20.42
N GLU A 139 8.60 -11.57 -19.40
CA GLU A 139 9.58 -12.67 -19.40
C GLU A 139 9.01 -13.95 -18.78
N MET A 140 7.80 -13.89 -18.22
CA MET A 140 7.11 -15.07 -17.71
C MET A 140 6.67 -15.97 -18.86
N ALA A 141 6.93 -17.27 -18.76
CA ALA A 141 6.41 -18.22 -19.72
C ALA A 141 4.87 -18.24 -19.69
N LYS A 142 4.25 -18.60 -20.81
CA LYS A 142 2.79 -18.59 -20.94
C LYS A 142 2.11 -19.46 -19.87
N ASP A 143 2.68 -20.63 -19.60
CA ASP A 143 2.24 -21.66 -18.67
C ASP A 143 2.92 -21.59 -17.29
N GLN A 144 3.69 -20.53 -17.01
CA GLN A 144 4.31 -20.31 -15.70
C GLN A 144 3.25 -19.97 -14.65
N SER A 145 3.24 -20.72 -13.54
CA SER A 145 2.24 -20.57 -12.48
C SER A 145 2.43 -19.32 -11.63
N PHE A 146 3.66 -18.99 -11.25
CA PHE A 146 4.00 -17.85 -10.38
C PHE A 146 5.22 -17.10 -10.93
N PRO A 147 5.30 -15.76 -10.80
CA PRO A 147 6.53 -15.05 -11.10
C PRO A 147 7.65 -15.51 -10.16
N LEU A 148 8.90 -15.45 -10.62
CA LEU A 148 10.03 -15.51 -9.69
C LEU A 148 9.96 -14.27 -8.78
N SER A 149 9.75 -14.45 -7.48
CA SER A 149 9.52 -13.32 -6.57
C SER A 149 9.76 -13.67 -5.12
N ILE A 150 9.68 -12.66 -4.26
CA ILE A 150 9.36 -12.81 -2.85
C ILE A 150 7.87 -12.52 -2.68
N GLU A 151 7.14 -13.36 -1.96
CA GLU A 151 5.72 -13.17 -1.66
C GLU A 151 5.55 -12.80 -0.19
N VAL A 152 4.78 -11.73 0.04
CA VAL A 152 4.19 -11.43 1.35
C VAL A 152 2.79 -12.04 1.34
N GLN A 153 2.68 -13.25 1.89
CA GLN A 153 1.46 -14.04 1.86
C GLN A 153 0.36 -13.36 2.68
N MET A 154 -0.84 -13.29 2.13
CA MET A 154 -2.03 -12.86 2.83
C MET A 154 -2.85 -14.09 3.19
N LEU A 155 -3.04 -14.33 4.49
CA LEU A 155 -3.87 -15.44 4.98
C LEU A 155 -5.01 -14.92 5.86
N GLY A 156 -6.15 -15.62 5.78
CA GLY A 156 -7.23 -15.55 6.75
C GLY A 156 -7.31 -16.82 7.59
N GLY A 157 -7.84 -16.72 8.82
CA GLY A 157 -8.12 -17.87 9.66
C GLY A 157 -9.23 -18.75 9.07
N ILE A 158 -9.09 -20.07 9.20
CA ILE A 158 -10.04 -21.07 8.69
C ILE A 158 -10.77 -21.73 9.86
N THR A 159 -10.03 -22.36 10.77
CA THR A 159 -10.57 -23.04 11.95
C THR A 159 -10.32 -22.18 13.19
N GLN A 160 -11.38 -21.81 13.91
CA GLN A 160 -11.24 -20.97 15.10
C GLN A 160 -10.26 -21.57 16.13
N GLY A 161 -9.25 -20.79 16.50
CA GLY A 161 -8.21 -21.20 17.46
C GLY A 161 -6.95 -21.82 16.81
N GLU A 162 -6.98 -22.15 15.52
CA GLU A 162 -5.80 -22.63 14.78
C GLU A 162 -4.98 -21.47 14.20
N SER A 163 -3.71 -21.38 14.60
CA SER A 163 -2.81 -20.34 14.12
C SER A 163 -2.57 -20.46 12.60
N ARG A 164 -2.88 -19.39 11.87
CA ARG A 164 -2.62 -19.21 10.45
C ARG A 164 -2.21 -17.74 10.19
N PRO A 165 -0.99 -17.36 10.58
CA PRO A 165 -0.55 -15.97 10.53
C PRO A 165 -0.51 -15.44 9.10
N THR A 166 -0.83 -14.17 8.90
CA THR A 166 -0.66 -13.45 7.63
C THR A 166 0.75 -12.86 7.53
N ALA A 167 1.13 -12.28 6.39
CA ALA A 167 2.46 -11.72 6.12
C ALA A 167 3.61 -12.73 6.23
N ASN A 168 3.34 -14.02 5.97
CA ASN A 168 4.41 -15.01 5.83
C ASN A 168 5.26 -14.67 4.61
N LEU A 169 6.53 -15.01 4.68
CA LEU A 169 7.43 -14.93 3.55
C LEU A 169 7.29 -16.21 2.74
N CYS A 170 6.96 -16.13 1.45
CA CYS A 170 7.12 -17.26 0.53
C CYS A 170 8.06 -16.90 -0.64
N THR A 171 8.75 -17.88 -1.21
CA THR A 171 9.86 -17.65 -2.18
C THR A 171 9.67 -18.43 -3.48
N PRO A 172 8.64 -18.11 -4.30
CA PRO A 172 8.42 -18.80 -5.57
C PRO A 172 9.63 -18.64 -6.49
N GLY A 173 10.33 -19.74 -6.75
CA GLY A 173 11.50 -19.78 -7.63
C GLY A 173 12.69 -18.92 -7.17
N THR A 174 12.72 -18.52 -5.89
CA THR A 174 13.79 -17.69 -5.31
C THR A 174 14.20 -18.25 -3.94
N ASN A 175 15.29 -17.70 -3.38
CA ASN A 175 15.70 -17.91 -1.99
C ASN A 175 16.04 -16.55 -1.38
N VAL A 176 16.04 -16.47 -0.06
CA VAL A 176 16.43 -15.24 0.66
C VAL A 176 17.53 -15.51 1.67
N VAL A 177 18.27 -14.46 2.03
CA VAL A 177 19.20 -14.48 3.15
C VAL A 177 18.59 -13.66 4.28
N ILE A 178 18.38 -14.31 5.43
CA ILE A 178 17.86 -13.67 6.66
C ILE A 178 18.93 -13.85 7.73
N ASP A 179 19.35 -12.75 8.36
CA ASP A 179 20.38 -12.74 9.41
C ASP A 179 21.67 -13.47 9.01
N GLY A 180 22.09 -13.29 7.75
CA GLY A 180 23.28 -13.92 7.18
C GLY A 180 23.14 -15.40 6.83
N LYS A 181 21.96 -16.00 7.04
CA LYS A 181 21.67 -17.40 6.69
C LYS A 181 20.81 -17.50 5.44
N LEU A 182 21.23 -18.34 4.49
CA LEU A 182 20.40 -18.71 3.34
C LEU A 182 19.22 -19.57 3.81
N ILE A 183 18.01 -19.13 3.48
CA ILE A 183 16.75 -19.83 3.71
C ILE A 183 16.31 -20.41 2.37
N THR A 184 16.11 -21.74 2.33
CA THR A 184 15.70 -22.47 1.11
C THR A 184 14.31 -23.07 1.22
N GLU A 185 13.70 -23.00 2.41
CA GLU A 185 12.31 -23.33 2.63
C GLU A 185 11.42 -22.37 1.85
N HIS A 186 10.40 -22.91 1.20
CA HIS A 186 9.51 -22.11 0.36
C HIS A 186 8.72 -21.09 1.16
N CYS A 187 8.28 -21.40 2.39
CA CYS A 187 7.56 -20.48 3.24
C CYS A 187 8.13 -20.42 4.66
N THR A 188 8.26 -19.20 5.18
CA THR A 188 8.68 -18.89 6.55
C THR A 188 7.56 -18.11 7.24
N ASN A 189 7.08 -18.64 8.37
CA ASN A 189 5.99 -18.03 9.11
C ASN A 189 6.38 -16.68 9.71
N SER A 190 5.45 -15.75 9.68
CA SER A 190 5.56 -14.48 10.40
C SER A 190 5.17 -14.64 11.87
N THR A 191 5.38 -13.58 12.66
CA THR A 191 4.86 -13.44 14.02
C THR A 191 3.53 -12.67 14.08
N SER A 192 2.85 -12.49 12.95
CA SER A 192 1.58 -11.76 12.87
C SER A 192 0.43 -12.56 13.52
N LYS A 193 -0.66 -11.85 13.79
CA LYS A 193 -1.89 -12.49 14.28
C LYS A 193 -2.60 -13.25 13.16
N THR A 194 -3.46 -14.18 13.56
CA THR A 194 -4.48 -14.79 12.69
C THR A 194 -5.79 -14.02 12.87
N TYR A 195 -6.46 -13.71 11.76
CA TYR A 195 -7.73 -13.01 11.72
C TYR A 195 -8.79 -13.93 11.12
N TYR A 196 -9.81 -14.30 11.90
CA TYR A 196 -10.81 -15.32 11.51
C TYR A 196 -12.10 -14.72 10.95
N ASP A 197 -12.30 -13.43 11.16
CA ASP A 197 -13.45 -12.66 10.70
C ASP A 197 -13.40 -12.42 9.18
N GLU A 198 -14.59 -12.39 8.58
CA GLU A 198 -14.82 -11.82 7.26
C GLU A 198 -14.79 -10.28 7.40
N GLN A 199 -13.61 -9.68 7.57
CA GLN A 199 -13.50 -8.21 7.57
C GLN A 199 -13.89 -7.63 6.20
#